data_AF-A0A504YCA4-F1
#
_entry.id   AF-A0A504YCA4-F1
#
_cell.length_a   1.000
_cell.length_b   1.000
_cell.length_c   1.000
_cell.angle_alpha   90.00
_cell.angle_beta   90.00
_cell.angle_gamma   90.00
#
_symmetry.space_group_name_H-M   'P 1'
#
loop_
_entity.id
_entity.type
_entity.pdbx_description
1 polymer ?
#
loop_
_entity_poly.entity_id
_entity_poly.type
_entity_poly.pdbx_seq_one_letter_code
_entity_poly.pdbx_strand_id
1 'polypeptide(L)'
;MITEGLTVACTNAVLPVMVLLAGLANVELVYLRQLRSPESITDPNRYSDPFGYKLGRGFGWFVNGLVFSAAVFLPKAMVIYWCTSSMHQFLTHLIVMHPRVRKRFGIWLRPHEGERPYRMLFLQFRSRYRLLRYIYAKRPE
;
A
#
# COMPACT_ATOMS: atom_id res chain seq x y z
N MET A 1 29.15 -21.73 14.78
CA MET A 1 28.88 -20.45 14.07
C MET A 1 27.46 -20.03 14.41
N ILE A 2 27.29 -18.91 15.12
CA ILE A 2 25.97 -18.43 15.56
C ILE A 2 25.32 -17.70 14.37
N THR A 3 24.49 -18.39 13.60
CA THR A 3 23.76 -17.85 12.43
C THR A 3 22.48 -17.09 12.82
N GLU A 4 22.13 -17.13 14.10
CA GLU A 4 20.93 -16.52 14.71
C GLU A 4 21.11 -15.02 15.06
N GLY A 5 22.31 -14.46 14.88
CA GLY A 5 22.59 -13.06 15.26
C GLY A 5 21.84 -12.03 14.41
N LEU A 6 21.33 -10.98 15.05
CA LEU A 6 20.66 -9.85 14.38
C LEU A 6 21.58 -9.05 13.43
N THR A 7 22.89 -9.18 13.60
CA THR A 7 23.92 -8.54 12.77
C THR A 7 24.28 -9.36 11.53
N VAL A 8 23.83 -10.62 11.45
CA VAL A 8 24.07 -11.50 10.31
C VAL A 8 23.14 -11.11 9.15
N ALA A 9 23.59 -11.30 7.92
CA ALA A 9 22.78 -11.10 6.73
C ALA A 9 21.51 -12.00 6.74
N CYS A 10 20.48 -11.58 6.02
CA CYS A 10 19.24 -12.33 5.89
C CYS A 10 19.44 -13.62 5.07
N THR A 11 19.77 -14.72 5.75
CA THR A 11 19.84 -16.06 5.14
C THR A 11 18.46 -16.62 4.79
N ASN A 12 17.40 -16.17 5.49
CA ASN A 12 16.02 -16.59 5.26
C ASN A 12 15.26 -15.55 4.44
N ALA A 13 14.61 -15.99 3.36
CA ALA A 13 13.83 -15.13 2.47
C ALA A 13 12.59 -14.51 3.13
N VAL A 14 12.15 -15.01 4.29
CA VAL A 14 10.94 -14.55 4.99
C VAL A 14 11.00 -13.05 5.28
N LEU A 15 12.10 -12.54 5.83
CA LEU A 15 12.23 -11.12 6.21
C LEU A 15 12.25 -10.19 4.98
N PRO A 16 13.07 -10.45 3.94
CA PRO A 16 13.00 -9.69 2.69
C PRO A 16 11.60 -9.72 2.05
N VAL A 17 10.93 -10.88 2.01
CA VAL A 17 9.58 -10.99 1.44
C VAL A 17 8.57 -10.16 2.22
N MET A 18 8.64 -10.15 3.56
CA MET A 18 7.77 -9.32 4.39
C MET A 18 7.99 -7.83 4.13
N VAL A 19 9.25 -7.39 3.97
CA VAL A 19 9.57 -6.00 3.60
C VAL A 19 9.01 -5.66 2.23
N LEU A 20 9.16 -6.54 1.24
CA LEU A 20 8.61 -6.35 -0.10
C LEU A 20 7.09 -6.19 -0.05
N LEU A 21 6.38 -7.06 0.67
CA LEU A 21 4.93 -7.00 0.81
C LEU A 21 4.48 -5.71 1.50
N ALA A 22 5.15 -5.31 2.58
CA ALA A 22 4.84 -4.07 3.30
C ALA A 22 5.09 -2.83 2.41
N GLY A 23 6.19 -2.81 1.65
CA GLY A 23 6.50 -1.74 0.71
C GLY A 23 5.49 -1.66 -0.44
N LEU A 24 5.09 -2.81 -1.00
CA LEU A 24 4.07 -2.86 -2.06
C LEU A 24 2.72 -2.36 -1.53
N ALA A 25 2.33 -2.77 -0.33
CA ALA A 25 1.11 -2.29 0.31
C ALA A 25 1.12 -0.76 0.50
N ASN A 26 2.26 -0.17 0.85
CA ASN A 26 2.41 1.29 0.95
C ASN A 26 2.28 1.99 -0.41
N VAL A 27 2.97 1.50 -1.44
CA VAL A 27 2.89 2.07 -2.80
C VAL A 27 1.45 2.03 -3.31
N GLU A 28 0.78 0.88 -3.15
CA GLU A 28 -0.63 0.72 -3.55
C GLU A 28 -1.56 1.61 -2.73
N LEU A 29 -1.36 1.71 -1.41
CA LEU A 29 -2.19 2.56 -0.57
C LEU A 29 -2.04 4.04 -0.95
N VAL A 30 -0.82 4.52 -1.16
CA VAL A 30 -0.57 5.91 -1.60
C VAL A 30 -1.18 6.16 -2.97
N TYR A 31 -1.04 5.20 -3.88
CA TYR A 31 -1.61 5.28 -5.23
C TYR A 31 -3.14 5.33 -5.21
N LEU A 32 -3.79 4.48 -4.41
CA LEU A 32 -5.26 4.47 -4.26
C LEU A 32 -5.77 5.71 -3.53
N ARG A 33 -4.95 6.33 -2.66
CA ARG A 33 -5.32 7.57 -1.97
C ARG A 33 -5.28 8.80 -2.87
N GLN A 34 -4.66 8.74 -4.05
CA GLN A 34 -4.62 9.89 -4.95
C GLN A 34 -6.01 10.15 -5.55
N LEU A 35 -6.43 11.42 -5.46
CA LEU A 35 -7.77 11.95 -5.74
C LEU A 35 -8.32 11.45 -7.08
N ARG A 36 -9.11 10.38 -7.06
CA ARG A 36 -9.90 9.95 -8.22
C ARG A 36 -11.28 10.58 -8.11
N SER A 37 -11.72 11.24 -9.18
CA SER A 37 -13.12 11.69 -9.29
C SER A 37 -14.04 10.49 -9.01
N PRO A 38 -15.10 10.64 -8.20
CA PRO A 38 -16.04 9.55 -7.90
C PRO A 38 -16.61 8.86 -9.16
N GLU A 39 -16.69 9.58 -10.28
CA GLU A 39 -17.13 9.06 -11.58
C GLU A 39 -16.25 7.91 -12.12
N SER A 40 -14.96 7.93 -11.79
CA SER A 40 -14.00 6.89 -12.21
C SER A 40 -14.23 5.53 -11.51
N ILE A 41 -14.98 5.51 -10.40
CA ILE A 41 -15.33 4.30 -9.65
C ILE A 41 -16.51 3.59 -10.32
N THR A 42 -17.47 4.38 -10.83
CA THR A 42 -18.66 3.87 -11.52
C THR A 42 -18.31 3.25 -12.86
N ASP A 43 -17.37 3.85 -13.59
CA ASP A 43 -17.05 3.42 -14.96
C ASP A 43 -15.51 3.28 -15.18
N PRO A 44 -14.91 2.17 -14.72
CA PRO A 44 -13.45 2.01 -14.70
C PRO A 44 -12.82 1.93 -16.10
N ASN A 45 -13.59 1.54 -17.12
CA ASN A 45 -13.12 1.49 -18.52
C ASN A 45 -13.08 2.87 -19.18
N ARG A 46 -13.89 3.82 -18.71
CA ARG A 46 -14.01 5.17 -19.29
C ARG A 46 -12.92 6.11 -18.78
N TYR A 47 -12.38 5.85 -17.58
CA TYR A 47 -11.33 6.66 -16.95
C TYR A 47 -10.00 5.89 -16.92
N SER A 48 -9.21 5.99 -18.00
CA SER A 48 -7.82 5.51 -18.01
C SER A 48 -6.97 6.40 -17.11
N ASP A 49 -6.15 5.79 -16.24
CA ASP A 49 -5.29 6.57 -15.36
C ASP A 49 -4.29 7.40 -16.20
N PRO A 50 -4.06 8.67 -15.82
CA PRO A 50 -3.08 9.48 -16.52
C PRO A 50 -1.70 8.83 -16.46
N PHE A 51 -0.92 9.02 -17.51
CA PHE A 51 0.37 8.34 -17.69
C PHE A 51 1.32 8.51 -16.48
N GLY A 52 1.37 9.72 -15.89
CA GLY A 52 2.20 10.00 -14.71
C GLY A 52 1.88 9.13 -13.50
N TYR A 53 0.61 8.74 -13.31
CA TYR A 53 0.19 7.85 -12.23
C TYR A 53 0.66 6.41 -12.45
N LYS A 54 0.56 5.91 -13.69
CA LYS A 54 1.08 4.57 -14.06
C LYS A 54 2.59 4.51 -13.89
N LEU A 55 3.29 5.57 -14.30
CA LEU A 55 4.74 5.68 -14.19
C LEU A 55 5.19 5.78 -12.73
N GLY A 56 4.52 6.60 -11.91
CA GLY A 56 4.80 6.70 -10.47
C GLY A 56 4.59 5.40 -9.72
N ARG A 57 3.52 4.65 -10.05
CA ARG A 57 3.28 3.31 -9.49
C ARG A 57 4.35 2.31 -9.91
N GLY A 58 4.71 2.29 -11.20
CA GLY A 58 5.76 1.42 -11.72
C GLY A 58 7.12 1.71 -11.09
N PHE A 59 7.46 2.99 -10.92
CA PHE A 59 8.66 3.41 -10.20
C PHE A 59 8.65 2.94 -8.74
N GLY A 60 7.51 3.07 -8.04
CA GLY A 60 7.35 2.57 -6.68
C GLY A 60 7.60 1.06 -6.57
N TRP A 61 7.07 0.27 -7.51
CA TRP A 61 7.34 -1.18 -7.57
C TRP A 61 8.81 -1.49 -7.86
N PHE A 62 9.42 -0.76 -8.80
CA PHE A 62 10.82 -0.94 -9.15
C PHE A 62 11.75 -0.66 -7.96
N VAL A 63 11.56 0.48 -7.29
CA VAL A 63 12.32 0.84 -6.09
C VAL A 63 12.14 -0.20 -5.00
N ASN A 64 10.92 -0.70 -4.79
CA ASN A 64 10.67 -1.73 -3.78
C ASN A 64 11.34 -3.07 -4.12
N GLY A 65 11.44 -3.41 -5.42
CA GLY A 65 12.23 -4.55 -5.89
C GLY A 65 13.73 -4.38 -5.61
N LEU A 66 14.28 -3.17 -5.78
CA LEU A 66 15.66 -2.87 -5.39
C LEU A 66 15.88 -3.00 -3.89
N VAL A 67 14.94 -2.52 -3.07
CA VAL A 67 14.99 -2.66 -1.60
C VAL A 67 14.96 -4.13 -1.20
N PHE A 68 14.15 -4.97 -1.85
CA PHE A 68 14.15 -6.41 -1.62
C PHE A 68 15.51 -7.06 -1.93
N SER A 69 16.08 -6.74 -3.09
CA SER A 69 17.41 -7.25 -3.47
C SER A 69 18.49 -6.80 -2.49
N ALA A 70 18.45 -5.54 -2.05
CA ALA A 70 19.38 -5.01 -1.05
C ALA A 70 19.19 -5.66 0.33
N ALA A 71 17.95 -5.95 0.73
CA ALA A 71 17.62 -6.54 2.03
C ALA A 71 18.22 -7.94 2.24
N VAL A 72 18.52 -8.68 1.17
CA VAL A 72 19.20 -9.98 1.26
C VAL A 72 20.65 -9.83 1.76
N PHE A 73 21.32 -8.73 1.42
CA PHE A 73 22.71 -8.48 1.76
C PHE A 73 22.89 -7.71 3.08
N LEU A 74 21.81 -7.16 3.62
CA LEU A 74 21.85 -6.34 4.83
C LEU A 74 21.64 -7.14 6.11
N PRO A 75 22.10 -6.62 7.26
CA PRO A 75 21.86 -7.24 8.56
C PRO A 75 20.37 -7.40 8.85
N LYS A 76 19.98 -8.52 9.46
CA LYS A 76 18.58 -8.82 9.85
C LYS A 76 17.95 -7.68 10.65
N ALA A 77 18.68 -7.05 11.58
CA ALA A 77 18.20 -5.89 12.35
C ALA A 77 17.71 -4.74 11.46
N MET A 78 18.45 -4.46 10.38
CA MET A 78 18.15 -3.40 9.44
C MET A 78 16.87 -3.71 8.67
N VAL A 79 16.75 -4.96 8.19
CA VAL A 79 15.56 -5.43 7.47
C VAL A 79 14.32 -5.43 8.36
N ILE A 80 14.46 -5.82 9.63
CA ILE A 80 13.37 -5.73 10.62
C ILE A 80 12.97 -4.27 10.84
N TYR A 81 13.93 -3.37 11.01
CA TYR A 81 13.66 -1.93 11.13
C TYR A 81 12.91 -1.37 9.91
N TRP A 82 13.31 -1.74 8.69
CA TRP A 82 12.58 -1.34 7.50
C TRP A 82 11.17 -1.94 7.41
N CYS A 83 11.01 -3.20 7.84
CA CYS A 83 9.70 -3.84 7.88
C CYS A 83 8.77 -3.12 8.86
N THR A 84 9.23 -2.85 10.09
CA THR A 84 8.43 -2.18 11.11
C THR A 84 8.16 -0.73 10.75
N SER A 85 9.13 -0.01 10.19
CA SER A 85 8.94 1.35 9.68
C SER A 85 7.91 1.39 8.55
N SER A 86 8.00 0.48 7.57
CA SER A 86 7.02 0.38 6.49
C SER A 86 5.62 0.06 7.01
N MET A 87 5.51 -0.87 7.97
CA MET A 87 4.22 -1.19 8.60
C MET A 87 3.67 0.00 9.38
N HIS A 88 4.52 0.74 10.10
CA HIS A 88 4.13 1.93 10.83
C HIS A 88 3.63 3.03 9.90
N GLN A 89 4.30 3.26 8.77
CA GLN A 89 3.83 4.17 7.73
C GLN A 89 2.46 3.74 7.18
N PHE A 90 2.29 2.46 6.88
CA PHE A 90 1.02 1.90 6.39
C PHE A 90 -0.12 2.18 7.37
N LEU A 91 0.10 1.86 8.65
CA LEU A 91 -0.88 2.10 9.72
C LEU A 91 -1.15 3.59 9.92
N THR A 92 -0.12 4.43 9.89
CA THR A 92 -0.27 5.88 9.99
C THR A 92 -1.11 6.42 8.85
N HIS A 93 -0.86 5.95 7.62
CA HIS A 93 -1.66 6.33 6.46
C HIS A 93 -3.13 5.91 6.61
N LEU A 94 -3.41 4.73 7.17
CA LEU A 94 -4.76 4.26 7.47
C LEU A 94 -5.43 5.07 8.59
N ILE A 95 -4.72 5.34 9.69
CA ILE A 95 -5.25 6.07 10.85
C ILE A 95 -5.59 7.52 10.46
N VAL A 96 -4.72 8.18 9.69
CA VAL A 96 -4.95 9.54 9.18
C VAL A 96 -6.13 9.57 8.19
N MET A 97 -6.45 8.46 7.53
CA MET A 97 -7.64 8.37 6.68
C MET A 97 -8.95 8.27 7.49
N HIS A 98 -8.88 7.95 8.79
CA HIS A 98 -10.06 7.80 9.62
C HIS A 98 -10.75 9.15 9.90
N PRO A 99 -12.07 9.28 9.62
CA PRO A 99 -12.78 10.55 9.73
C PRO A 99 -12.81 11.10 11.17
N ARG A 100 -12.91 10.22 12.19
CA ARG A 100 -12.87 10.66 13.60
C ARG A 100 -11.49 11.18 14.02
N VAL A 101 -10.42 10.60 13.47
CA VAL A 101 -9.05 11.03 13.80
C VAL A 101 -8.80 12.38 13.16
N ARG A 102 -9.11 12.55 11.87
CA ARG A 102 -8.99 13.86 11.21
C ARG A 102 -9.80 14.95 11.87
N LYS A 103 -11.06 14.66 12.24
CA LYS A 103 -11.92 15.63 12.94
C LYS A 103 -11.32 16.04 14.29
N ARG A 104 -10.70 15.10 15.01
CA ARG A 104 -10.04 15.37 16.30
C ARG A 104 -8.76 16.20 16.15
N PHE A 105 -8.04 16.01 15.05
CA PHE A 105 -6.79 16.73 14.75
C PHE A 105 -6.98 17.97 13.85
N GLY A 106 -8.22 18.37 13.54
CA GLY A 106 -8.51 19.56 12.72
C GLY A 106 -7.97 19.51 11.29
N ILE A 107 -7.71 18.31 10.76
CA ILE A 107 -7.16 18.15 9.41
C ILE A 107 -8.28 18.41 8.39
N TRP A 108 -8.09 19.41 7.53
CA TRP A 108 -9.06 19.79 6.49
C TRP A 108 -9.46 18.59 5.62
N LEU A 109 -10.77 18.42 5.40
CA LEU A 109 -11.28 17.48 4.40
C LEU A 109 -10.84 17.95 3.02
N ARG A 110 -10.19 17.07 2.24
CA ARG A 110 -9.97 17.37 0.82
C ARG A 110 -11.34 17.37 0.11
N PRO A 111 -11.61 18.33 -0.79
CA PRO A 111 -12.91 18.50 -1.45
C PRO A 111 -13.46 17.27 -2.21
N HIS A 112 -12.64 16.24 -2.46
CA HIS A 112 -13.02 15.04 -3.22
C HIS A 112 -12.88 13.74 -2.42
N GLU A 113 -12.53 13.80 -1.13
CA GLU A 113 -12.64 12.65 -0.24
C GLU A 113 -14.08 12.57 0.25
N GLY A 114 -14.91 11.75 -0.42
CA GLY A 114 -16.31 11.54 -0.03
C GLY A 114 -16.48 11.12 1.43
N GLU A 115 -17.69 11.27 2.00
CA GLU A 115 -18.00 11.10 3.43
C GLU A 115 -17.49 9.79 4.08
N ARG A 116 -17.22 8.74 3.29
CA ARG A 116 -16.76 7.43 3.75
C ARG A 116 -15.46 7.02 3.05
N PRO A 117 -14.28 7.44 3.54
CA PRO A 117 -13.02 7.27 2.83
C PRO A 117 -12.64 5.79 2.63
N TYR A 118 -12.81 4.92 3.63
CA TYR A 118 -12.51 3.49 3.49
C TYR A 118 -13.40 2.78 2.49
N ARG A 119 -14.66 3.20 2.35
CA ARG A 119 -15.59 2.60 1.38
C ARG A 119 -15.13 2.93 -0.04
N MET A 120 -14.69 4.16 -0.28
CA MET A 120 -14.14 4.57 -1.58
C MET A 120 -12.83 3.84 -1.90
N LEU A 121 -11.94 3.69 -0.92
CA LEU A 121 -10.71 2.91 -1.06
C LEU A 121 -11.00 1.45 -1.45
N PHE A 122 -11.97 0.82 -0.78
CA PHE A 122 -12.36 -0.57 -1.07
C PHE A 122 -13.00 -0.71 -2.45
N LEU A 123 -13.85 0.24 -2.86
CA LEU A 123 -14.46 0.23 -4.19
C LEU A 123 -13.41 0.38 -5.30
N GLN A 124 -12.40 1.23 -5.11
CA GLN A 124 -11.27 1.34 -6.03
C GLN A 124 -10.40 0.09 -6.05
N PHE A 125 -10.17 -0.54 -4.89
CA PHE A 125 -9.48 -1.82 -4.82
C PHE A 125 -10.27 -2.87 -5.63
N ARG A 126 -11.59 -2.93 -5.47
CA ARG A 126 -12.47 -3.84 -6.21
C ARG A 126 -12.47 -3.59 -7.72
N SER A 127 -12.48 -2.34 -8.16
CA SER A 127 -12.53 -2.02 -9.60
C SER A 127 -11.24 -2.39 -10.33
N ARG A 128 -10.09 -2.33 -9.66
CA ARG A 128 -8.76 -2.59 -10.26
C ARG A 128 -8.31 -4.04 -10.13
N TYR A 129 -8.62 -4.72 -9.02
CA TYR A 129 -8.17 -6.09 -8.77
C TYR A 129 -9.24 -7.09 -9.23
N ARG A 130 -8.99 -7.74 -10.38
CA ARG A 130 -9.87 -8.81 -10.92
C ARG A 130 -10.15 -9.91 -9.90
N LEU A 131 -9.16 -10.21 -9.03
CA LEU A 131 -9.30 -11.19 -7.94
C LEU A 131 -10.39 -10.78 -6.94
N LEU A 132 -10.44 -9.51 -6.51
CA LEU A 132 -11.52 -9.06 -5.62
C LEU A 132 -12.88 -9.11 -6.31
N ARG A 133 -12.93 -8.76 -7.60
CA ARG A 133 -14.16 -8.87 -8.39
C ARG A 133 -14.65 -10.31 -8.43
N TYR A 134 -13.74 -11.27 -8.57
CA TYR A 134 -14.04 -12.70 -8.55
C TYR A 134 -14.51 -13.19 -7.16
N ILE A 135 -13.78 -12.86 -6.10
CA ILE A 135 -14.12 -13.27 -4.72
C ILE A 135 -15.49 -12.73 -4.31
N TYR A 136 -15.80 -11.47 -4.66
CA TYR A 136 -17.06 -10.85 -4.29
C TYR A 136 -18.23 -11.30 -5.18
N ALA A 137 -17.98 -11.64 -6.44
CA ALA A 137 -19.00 -12.26 -7.30
C ALA A 137 -19.38 -13.67 -6.82
N LYS A 138 -18.55 -14.30 -5.98
CA LYS A 138 -18.75 -15.64 -5.43
C LYS A 138 -19.35 -15.65 -4.02
N ARG A 139 -19.63 -14.49 -3.40
CA ARG A 139 -20.44 -14.44 -2.17
C ARG A 139 -21.92 -14.48 -2.56
N PRO A 140 -22.65 -15.58 -2.28
CA PRO A 140 -24.11 -15.53 -2.25
C PRO A 140 -24.54 -14.64 -1.07
N GLU A 141 -25.64 -13.91 -1.26
CA GLU A 141 -26.30 -13.10 -0.23
C GLU A 141 -26.81 -13.97 0.93
#